data_AF-A0A315XTJ3-F1
#
_entry.id   AF-A0A315XTJ3-F1
#
_cell.length_a   1.000
_cell.length_b   1.000
_cell.length_c   1.000
_cell.angle_alpha   90.00
_cell.angle_beta   90.00
_cell.angle_gamma   90.00
#
_symmetry.space_group_name_H-M   'P 1'
#
loop_
_entity.id
_entity.type
_entity.pdbx_description
1 polymer ?
#
loop_
_entity_poly.entity_id
_entity_poly.type
_entity_poly.pdbx_seq_one_letter_code
_entity_poly.pdbx_strand_id
1 'polypeptide(L)'
;MNEIDKLRRAKLYMDKLSNGVDPNSDMRVHEDDIVRDSRVIACFEYISRVLEWEIESFENRPAAPEKQRRRRVFINDDQFSQLQLNYGECKVSDIANEINRVIADNGTKKMQAAWINDWLESIGMMTKNADGNRVVTSIGEDIGISSHLKTSQRGTEYYLNLYSVQAQSFIFDNLRAIIDHHYDRS
;
A
#
# COMPACT_ATOMS: atom_id res chain seq x y z
N MET A 1 19.64 -13.41 -11.74
CA MET A 1 18.92 -13.83 -12.95
C MET A 1 17.49 -13.38 -12.80
N ASN A 2 17.05 -12.43 -13.62
CA ASN A 2 15.68 -11.89 -13.55
C ASN A 2 14.68 -12.89 -14.19
N GLU A 3 13.38 -12.61 -14.15
CA GLU A 3 12.36 -13.54 -14.68
C GLU A 3 12.48 -13.77 -16.20
N ILE A 4 12.81 -12.74 -16.98
CA ILE A 4 13.00 -12.88 -18.43
C ILE A 4 14.23 -13.75 -18.77
N ASP A 5 15.31 -13.65 -18.00
CA ASP A 5 16.48 -14.51 -18.16
C ASP A 5 16.14 -15.99 -17.89
N LYS A 6 15.25 -16.26 -16.92
CA LYS A 6 14.77 -17.62 -16.64
C LYS A 6 13.92 -18.16 -17.79
N LEU A 7 13.01 -17.35 -18.33
CA LEU A 7 12.18 -17.73 -19.48
C LEU A 7 13.03 -18.04 -20.72
N ARG A 8 14.00 -17.16 -21.04
CA ARG A 8 14.94 -17.37 -22.15
C ARG A 8 15.76 -18.64 -21.96
N ARG A 9 16.24 -18.91 -20.75
CA ARG A 9 16.99 -20.13 -20.44
C ARG A 9 16.11 -21.39 -20.58
N ALA A 10 14.89 -21.36 -20.06
CA ALA A 10 13.95 -22.48 -20.18
C ALA A 10 13.64 -22.77 -21.65
N LYS A 11 13.40 -21.73 -22.46
CA LYS A 11 13.15 -21.88 -23.89
C LYS A 11 14.34 -22.50 -24.62
N LEU A 12 15.55 -22.01 -24.38
CA LEU A 12 16.77 -22.59 -24.94
C LEU A 12 16.88 -24.10 -24.65
N TYR A 13 16.54 -24.51 -23.43
CA TYR A 13 16.57 -25.93 -23.05
C TYR A 13 15.52 -26.73 -23.82
N MET A 14 14.29 -26.21 -23.93
CA MET A 14 13.23 -26.87 -24.70
C MET A 14 13.56 -26.97 -26.19
N ASP A 15 14.18 -25.94 -26.78
CA ASP A 15 14.64 -25.93 -28.17
C ASP A 15 15.72 -26.99 -28.42
N LYS A 16 16.69 -27.13 -27.50
CA LYS A 16 17.73 -28.15 -27.64
C LYS A 16 17.14 -29.56 -27.52
N LEU A 17 16.27 -29.77 -26.54
CA LEU A 17 15.62 -31.06 -26.32
C LEU A 17 14.70 -31.47 -27.47
N SER A 18 13.94 -30.55 -28.06
CA SER A 18 13.11 -30.85 -29.24
C SER A 18 13.96 -31.25 -30.46
N ASN A 19 15.19 -30.74 -30.56
CA ASN A 19 16.15 -31.14 -31.59
C ASN A 19 16.95 -32.41 -31.21
N GLY A 20 16.64 -33.05 -30.08
CA GLY A 20 17.35 -34.24 -29.59
C GLY A 20 18.78 -33.95 -29.13
N VAL A 21 19.03 -32.75 -28.61
CA VAL A 21 20.33 -32.28 -28.10
C VAL A 21 20.24 -32.08 -26.59
N ASP A 22 21.23 -32.58 -25.84
CA ASP A 22 21.35 -32.32 -24.41
C ASP A 22 21.72 -30.85 -24.17
N PRO A 23 20.89 -30.09 -23.45
CA PRO A 23 21.11 -28.67 -23.26
C PRO A 23 22.37 -28.29 -22.46
N ASN A 24 22.92 -29.21 -21.66
CA ASN A 24 24.10 -28.96 -20.84
C ASN A 24 25.41 -29.31 -21.55
N SER A 25 25.41 -30.35 -22.39
CA SER A 25 26.61 -30.84 -23.08
C SER A 25 26.67 -30.48 -24.57
N ASP A 26 25.55 -30.05 -25.16
CA ASP A 26 25.39 -29.77 -26.60
C ASP A 26 25.58 -30.98 -27.52
N MET A 27 25.61 -32.19 -26.93
CA MET A 27 25.74 -33.45 -27.65
C MET A 27 24.36 -34.00 -28.02
N ARG A 28 24.29 -34.76 -29.11
CA ARG A 28 23.06 -35.51 -29.43
C ARG A 28 22.75 -36.51 -28.34
N VAL A 29 21.48 -36.53 -27.94
CA VAL A 29 20.94 -37.53 -27.03
C VAL A 29 20.91 -38.90 -27.73
N HIS A 30 21.14 -39.96 -26.96
CA HIS A 30 21.11 -41.34 -27.45
C HIS A 30 19.74 -41.68 -28.07
N GLU A 31 19.73 -42.52 -29.11
CA GLU A 31 18.51 -42.83 -29.88
C GLU A 31 17.44 -43.55 -29.06
N ASP A 32 17.86 -44.36 -28.08
CA ASP A 32 16.96 -45.09 -27.18
C ASP A 32 16.45 -44.27 -25.98
N ASP A 33 16.81 -42.98 -25.88
CA ASP A 33 16.36 -42.12 -24.79
C ASP A 33 14.92 -41.61 -25.03
N ILE A 34 14.16 -41.45 -23.94
CA ILE A 34 12.79 -40.93 -23.97
C ILE A 34 12.69 -39.54 -24.60
N VAL A 35 13.74 -38.71 -24.50
CA VAL A 35 13.80 -37.38 -25.13
C VAL A 35 13.73 -37.46 -26.66
N ARG A 36 14.09 -38.61 -27.25
CA ARG A 36 14.02 -38.83 -28.70
C ARG A 36 12.71 -39.47 -29.17
N ASP A 37 11.78 -39.78 -28.28
CA ASP A 37 10.40 -40.17 -28.64
C ASP A 37 9.70 -38.99 -29.32
N SER A 38 9.08 -39.25 -30.47
CA SER A 38 8.45 -38.21 -31.30
C SER A 38 7.34 -37.43 -30.58
N ARG A 39 6.64 -38.06 -29.62
CA ARG A 39 5.60 -37.40 -28.82
C ARG A 39 6.23 -36.47 -27.79
N VAL A 40 7.36 -36.87 -27.23
CA VAL A 40 8.11 -36.07 -26.25
C VAL A 40 8.75 -34.86 -26.93
N ILE A 41 9.32 -35.05 -28.13
CA ILE A 41 9.80 -33.94 -28.98
C ILE A 41 8.67 -32.94 -29.25
N ALA A 42 7.50 -33.41 -29.70
CA ALA A 42 6.36 -32.53 -29.98
C ALA A 42 5.91 -31.74 -28.73
N CYS A 43 5.98 -32.34 -27.53
CA CYS A 43 5.73 -31.62 -26.28
C CYS A 43 6.76 -30.51 -26.05
N PHE A 44 8.05 -30.77 -26.25
CA PHE A 44 9.09 -29.74 -26.10
C PHE A 44 8.96 -28.61 -27.11
N GLU A 45 8.63 -28.92 -28.37
CA GLU A 45 8.33 -27.91 -29.39
C GLU A 45 7.16 -27.02 -28.97
N TYR A 46 6.08 -27.61 -28.46
CA TYR A 46 4.94 -26.87 -27.96
C TYR A 46 5.31 -25.97 -26.78
N ILE A 47 6.04 -26.50 -25.79
CA ILE A 47 6.47 -25.71 -24.63
C ILE A 47 7.40 -24.57 -25.06
N SER A 48 8.33 -24.82 -25.99
CA SER A 48 9.19 -23.75 -26.53
C SER A 48 8.37 -22.63 -27.17
N ARG A 49 7.34 -22.95 -27.94
CA ARG A 49 6.43 -21.96 -28.53
C ARG A 49 5.65 -21.17 -27.48
N VAL A 50 5.17 -21.82 -26.42
CA VAL A 50 4.49 -21.13 -25.31
C VAL A 50 5.45 -20.18 -24.59
N LEU A 51 6.70 -20.61 -24.38
CA LEU A 51 7.73 -19.79 -23.78
C LEU A 51 8.12 -18.59 -24.67
N GLU A 52 8.17 -18.77 -26.00
CA GLU A 52 8.34 -17.66 -26.95
C GLU A 52 7.26 -16.60 -26.76
N TRP A 53 5.98 -16.99 -26.74
CA TRP A 53 4.88 -16.06 -26.55
C TRP A 53 4.93 -15.32 -25.20
N GLU A 54 5.36 -16.00 -24.13
CA GLU A 54 5.51 -15.36 -22.82
C GLU A 54 6.70 -14.38 -22.80
N ILE A 55 7.81 -14.71 -23.49
CA ILE A 55 8.95 -13.79 -23.64
C ILE A 55 8.53 -12.56 -24.44
N GLU A 56 7.87 -12.74 -25.58
CA GLU A 56 7.32 -11.65 -26.39
C GLU A 56 6.34 -10.80 -25.56
N SER A 57 5.46 -11.43 -24.78
CA SER A 57 4.54 -10.72 -23.88
C SER A 57 5.29 -9.93 -22.81
N PHE A 58 6.35 -10.49 -22.24
CA PHE A 58 7.16 -9.84 -21.21
C PHE A 58 7.94 -8.64 -21.77
N GLU A 59 8.51 -8.76 -22.97
CA GLU A 59 9.26 -7.70 -23.65
C GLU A 59 8.35 -6.58 -24.15
N ASN A 60 7.14 -6.92 -24.60
CA ASN A 60 6.13 -5.96 -25.07
C ASN A 60 5.19 -5.48 -23.96
N ARG A 61 5.38 -5.94 -22.71
CA ARG A 61 4.61 -5.39 -21.59
C ARG A 61 4.96 -3.91 -21.50
N PRO A 62 3.95 -3.01 -21.55
CA PRO A 62 4.21 -1.61 -21.23
C PRO A 62 4.89 -1.60 -19.87
N ALA A 63 6.00 -0.87 -19.75
CA ALA A 63 6.69 -0.72 -18.49
C ALA A 63 5.62 -0.43 -17.44
N ALA A 64 5.48 -1.33 -16.45
CA ALA A 64 4.53 -1.10 -15.36
C ALA A 64 4.79 0.33 -14.91
N PRO A 65 3.76 1.20 -14.81
CA PRO A 65 3.97 2.59 -14.45
C PRO A 65 4.87 2.53 -13.24
N GLU A 66 6.08 3.09 -13.39
CA GLU A 66 7.11 3.08 -12.38
C GLU A 66 6.35 3.37 -11.10
N LYS A 67 6.34 2.45 -10.11
CA LYS A 67 5.60 2.66 -8.86
C LYS A 67 6.17 3.96 -8.36
N GLN A 68 5.50 5.07 -8.68
CA GLN A 68 5.96 6.40 -8.40
C GLN A 68 6.19 6.29 -6.91
N ARG A 69 7.44 6.42 -6.46
CA ARG A 69 7.75 6.39 -5.03
C ARG A 69 6.89 7.50 -4.47
N ARG A 70 5.68 7.14 -4.00
CA ARG A 70 4.59 8.09 -3.83
C ARG A 70 5.13 9.06 -2.81
N ARG A 71 5.26 10.32 -3.20
CA ARG A 71 5.88 11.34 -2.36
C ARG A 71 5.23 11.26 -0.99
N ARG A 72 6.05 11.21 0.06
CA ARG A 72 5.56 11.25 1.45
C ARG A 72 4.69 12.49 1.57
N VAL A 73 3.57 12.37 2.29
CA VAL A 73 2.74 13.53 2.65
C VAL A 73 3.63 14.51 3.40
N PHE A 74 3.51 15.79 3.06
CA PHE A 74 4.21 16.88 3.73
C PHE A 74 3.30 18.10 3.75
N ILE A 75 3.60 19.03 4.66
CA ILE A 75 2.98 20.36 4.72
C ILE A 75 4.08 21.41 4.87
N ASN A 76 4.05 22.43 4.03
CA ASN A 76 4.95 23.59 4.13
C ASN A 76 4.31 24.71 4.96
N ASP A 77 5.06 25.76 5.28
CA ASP A 77 4.59 26.83 6.17
C ASP A 77 3.44 27.65 5.56
N ASP A 78 3.44 27.88 4.24
CA ASP A 78 2.34 28.56 3.55
C ASP A 78 1.03 27.76 3.65
N GLN A 79 1.09 26.45 3.43
CA GLN A 79 -0.04 25.54 3.58
C GLN A 79 -0.51 25.44 5.02
N PHE A 80 0.43 25.43 5.97
CA PHE A 80 0.12 25.43 7.40
C PHE A 80 -0.68 26.68 7.79
N SER A 81 -0.27 27.86 7.30
CA SER A 81 -0.99 29.13 7.57
C SER A 81 -2.39 29.20 6.96
N GLN A 82 -2.71 28.32 6.01
CA GLN A 82 -4.02 28.26 5.37
C GLN A 82 -5.01 27.37 6.12
N LEU A 83 -4.59 26.57 7.10
CA LEU A 83 -5.46 25.69 7.88
C LEU A 83 -6.52 26.49 8.63
N GLN A 84 -7.76 26.03 8.57
CA GLN A 84 -8.90 26.67 9.21
C GLN A 84 -9.44 25.80 10.34
N LEU A 85 -9.55 26.38 11.53
CA LEU A 85 -10.24 25.76 12.65
C LEU A 85 -11.75 25.79 12.40
N ASN A 86 -12.42 24.69 12.69
CA ASN A 86 -13.87 24.67 12.80
C ASN A 86 -14.25 25.27 14.15
N TYR A 87 -15.06 26.34 14.13
CA TYR A 87 -15.50 27.05 15.35
C TYR A 87 -16.35 26.18 16.30
N GLY A 88 -16.88 25.05 15.84
CA GLY A 88 -17.59 24.07 16.67
C GLY A 88 -16.80 22.78 16.89
N GLU A 89 -17.44 21.82 17.55
CA GLU A 89 -16.92 20.46 17.61
C GLU A 89 -16.95 19.81 16.23
N CYS A 90 -15.86 19.12 15.87
CA CYS A 90 -15.77 18.40 14.61
C CYS A 90 -15.32 16.95 14.81
N LYS A 91 -15.48 16.13 13.78
CA LYS A 91 -14.96 14.76 13.76
C LYS A 91 -13.52 14.79 13.28
N VAL A 92 -12.75 13.75 13.64
CA VAL A 92 -11.39 13.54 13.10
C VAL A 92 -11.35 13.51 11.57
N SER A 93 -12.44 13.08 10.91
CA SER A 93 -12.57 13.13 9.45
C SER A 93 -12.58 14.56 8.90
N ASP A 94 -13.19 15.49 9.64
CA ASP A 94 -13.29 16.90 9.23
C ASP A 94 -11.90 17.55 9.30
N ILE A 95 -11.14 17.25 10.36
CA ILE A 95 -9.74 17.67 10.52
C ILE A 95 -8.86 17.12 9.37
N ALA A 96 -8.99 15.82 9.07
CA ALA A 96 -8.25 15.21 7.96
C ALA A 96 -8.64 15.81 6.60
N ASN A 97 -9.90 16.15 6.39
CA ASN A 97 -10.37 16.81 5.17
C ASN A 97 -9.77 18.21 5.02
N GLU A 98 -9.71 18.97 6.11
CA GLU A 98 -9.11 20.30 6.11
C GLU A 98 -7.60 20.26 5.80
N ILE A 99 -6.87 19.30 6.40
CA ILE A 99 -5.46 19.07 6.04
C ILE A 99 -5.33 18.72 4.55
N ASN A 100 -6.17 17.80 4.06
CA ASN A 100 -6.17 17.40 2.66
C ASN A 100 -6.52 18.53 1.69
N ARG A 101 -7.29 19.54 2.12
CA ARG A 101 -7.60 20.73 1.34
C ARG A 101 -6.34 21.54 1.04
N VAL A 102 -5.50 21.77 2.04
CA VAL A 102 -4.28 22.61 1.88
C VAL A 102 -3.13 21.87 1.18
N ILE A 103 -3.09 20.53 1.26
CA ILE A 103 -2.05 19.71 0.59
C ILE A 103 -2.48 19.14 -0.78
N ALA A 104 -3.65 19.53 -1.31
CA ALA A 104 -4.24 18.90 -2.50
C ALA A 104 -3.29 18.91 -3.72
N ASP A 105 -2.54 19.99 -3.90
CA ASP A 105 -1.64 20.20 -5.04
C ASP A 105 -0.23 19.59 -4.85
N ASN A 106 0.04 18.93 -3.72
CA ASN A 106 1.35 18.35 -3.43
C ASN A 106 1.68 17.11 -4.27
N GLY A 107 0.69 16.54 -4.96
CA GLY A 107 0.84 15.27 -5.69
C GLY A 107 1.15 14.08 -4.76
N THR A 108 0.79 14.18 -3.48
CA THR A 108 0.97 13.14 -2.46
C THR A 108 -0.33 12.32 -2.28
N LYS A 109 -0.26 11.24 -1.49
CA LYS A 109 -1.49 10.60 -1.01
C LYS A 109 -2.28 11.57 -0.11
N LYS A 110 -3.57 11.27 0.09
CA LYS A 110 -4.38 11.92 1.13
C LYS A 110 -3.96 11.40 2.51
N MET A 111 -3.92 12.30 3.48
CA MET A 111 -3.85 11.96 4.89
C MET A 111 -5.18 11.33 5.33
N GLN A 112 -5.12 10.22 6.06
CA GLN A 112 -6.31 9.53 6.56
C GLN A 112 -6.56 9.88 8.03
N ALA A 113 -7.82 9.89 8.44
CA ALA A 113 -8.22 10.06 9.85
C ALA A 113 -7.57 9.02 10.77
N ALA A 114 -7.24 7.83 10.25
CA ALA A 114 -6.51 6.80 10.99
C ALA A 114 -5.14 7.30 11.49
N TRP A 115 -4.44 8.14 10.72
CA TRP A 115 -3.09 8.63 11.12
C TRP A 115 -3.18 9.48 12.39
N ILE A 116 -4.18 10.35 12.46
CA ILE A 116 -4.45 11.19 13.63
C ILE A 116 -4.80 10.30 14.82
N ASN A 117 -5.75 9.37 14.66
CA ASN A 117 -6.15 8.47 15.75
C ASN A 117 -4.98 7.59 16.26
N ASP A 118 -4.18 7.03 15.36
CA ASP A 118 -3.05 6.15 15.69
C ASP A 118 -1.94 6.91 16.41
N TRP A 119 -1.76 8.19 16.09
CA TRP A 119 -0.83 9.07 16.78
C TRP A 119 -1.36 9.46 18.16
N LEU A 120 -2.62 9.90 18.27
CA LEU A 120 -3.27 10.21 19.56
C LEU A 120 -3.27 9.01 20.52
N GLU A 121 -3.47 7.79 20.00
CA GLU A 121 -3.36 6.54 20.76
C GLU A 121 -1.93 6.30 21.24
N SER A 122 -0.93 6.59 20.39
CA SER A 122 0.50 6.40 20.75
C SER A 122 1.00 7.36 21.83
N ILE A 123 0.45 8.57 21.91
CA ILE A 123 0.76 9.56 22.94
C ILE A 123 -0.18 9.46 24.16
N GLY A 124 -1.03 8.43 24.21
CA GLY A 124 -1.88 8.13 25.36
C GLY A 124 -3.13 9.02 25.49
N MET A 125 -3.48 9.82 24.48
CA MET A 125 -4.69 10.66 24.51
C MET A 125 -5.96 9.86 24.20
N MET A 126 -5.82 8.77 23.45
CA MET A 126 -6.91 7.83 23.16
C MET A 126 -6.50 6.41 23.53
N THR A 127 -7.49 5.57 23.82
CA THR A 127 -7.29 4.15 24.07
C THR A 127 -8.44 3.34 23.48
N LYS A 128 -8.31 2.02 23.45
CA LYS A 128 -9.41 1.12 23.09
C LYS A 128 -10.09 0.62 24.35
N ASN A 129 -11.42 0.69 24.38
CA ASN A 129 -12.21 0.09 25.45
C ASN A 129 -12.28 -1.44 25.28
N ALA A 130 -13.01 -2.12 26.18
CA ALA A 130 -13.17 -3.57 26.15
C ALA A 130 -13.76 -4.12 24.82
N ASP A 131 -14.58 -3.31 24.14
CA ASP A 131 -15.20 -3.65 22.85
C ASP A 131 -14.32 -3.30 21.64
N GLY A 132 -13.09 -2.82 21.88
CA GLY A 132 -12.17 -2.38 20.83
C GLY A 132 -12.47 -1.00 20.24
N ASN A 133 -13.45 -0.28 20.79
CA ASN A 133 -13.81 1.07 20.35
C ASN A 133 -12.81 2.10 20.88
N ARG A 134 -12.42 3.05 20.03
CA ARG A 134 -11.55 4.16 20.44
C ARG A 134 -12.32 5.16 21.29
N VAL A 135 -11.85 5.35 22.51
CA VAL A 135 -12.37 6.29 23.50
C VAL A 135 -11.25 7.21 23.98
N VAL A 136 -11.63 8.43 24.38
CA VAL A 136 -10.72 9.43 24.92
C VAL A 136 -10.26 9.03 26.33
N THR A 137 -9.04 9.40 26.69
CA THR A 137 -8.51 9.31 28.07
C THR A 137 -8.65 10.66 28.78
N SER A 138 -8.39 10.72 30.09
CA SER A 138 -8.37 12.02 30.80
C SER A 138 -7.42 13.04 30.17
N ILE A 139 -6.26 12.61 29.66
CA ILE A 139 -5.29 13.49 28.98
C ILE A 139 -5.89 14.06 27.68
N GLY A 140 -6.66 13.25 26.95
CA GLY A 140 -7.36 13.70 25.75
C GLY A 140 -8.51 14.65 26.07
N GLU A 141 -9.22 14.42 27.18
CA GLU A 141 -10.29 15.31 27.65
C GLU A 141 -9.75 16.70 28.02
N ASP A 142 -8.58 16.77 28.68
CA ASP A 142 -7.93 18.02 29.08
C ASP A 142 -7.59 18.95 27.89
N ILE A 143 -7.38 18.38 26.70
CA ILE A 143 -7.15 19.14 25.46
C ILE A 143 -8.43 19.35 24.64
N GLY A 144 -9.57 18.89 25.14
CA GLY A 144 -10.90 19.09 24.55
C GLY A 144 -11.31 18.08 23.50
N ILE A 145 -10.89 16.81 23.64
CA ILE A 145 -11.47 15.66 22.92
C ILE A 145 -12.58 15.06 23.79
N SER A 146 -13.72 14.70 23.20
CA SER A 146 -14.81 14.03 23.93
C SER A 146 -15.31 12.78 23.21
N SER A 147 -15.70 11.75 23.97
CA SER A 147 -16.27 10.50 23.44
C SER A 147 -17.74 10.36 23.82
N HIS A 148 -18.60 10.15 22.83
CA HIS A 148 -20.05 10.03 23.02
C HIS A 148 -20.54 8.67 22.52
N LEU A 149 -21.22 7.91 23.38
CA LEU A 149 -21.92 6.70 22.94
C LEU A 149 -23.10 7.07 22.04
N LYS A 150 -23.18 6.45 20.87
CA LYS A 150 -24.23 6.66 19.87
C LYS A 150 -24.76 5.32 19.40
N THR A 151 -26.02 5.32 18.99
CA THR A 151 -26.66 4.15 18.38
C THR A 151 -26.84 4.40 16.90
N SER A 152 -26.37 3.50 16.05
CA SER A 152 -26.60 3.55 14.62
C SER A 152 -28.08 3.28 14.29
N GLN A 153 -28.51 3.60 13.06
CA GLN A 153 -29.87 3.28 12.60
C GLN A 153 -30.22 1.78 12.67
N ARG A 154 -29.21 0.91 12.72
CA ARG A 154 -29.37 -0.55 12.82
C ARG A 154 -29.34 -1.06 14.27
N GLY A 155 -29.31 -0.18 15.26
CA GLY A 155 -29.28 -0.53 16.68
C GLY A 155 -27.88 -0.84 17.24
N THR A 156 -26.83 -0.87 16.41
CA THR A 156 -25.45 -1.07 16.88
C THR A 156 -24.93 0.17 17.58
N GLU A 157 -24.42 0.01 18.80
CA GLU A 157 -23.75 1.06 19.56
C GLU A 157 -22.32 1.30 19.05
N TYR A 158 -21.89 2.56 19.02
CA TYR A 158 -20.55 2.98 18.63
C TYR A 158 -20.16 4.26 19.38
N TYR A 159 -18.86 4.51 19.53
CA TYR A 159 -18.36 5.75 20.10
C TYR A 159 -18.06 6.77 19.01
N LEU A 160 -18.62 7.97 19.18
CA LEU A 160 -18.32 9.14 18.36
C LEU A 160 -17.35 10.06 19.11
N ASN A 161 -16.17 10.28 18.55
CA ASN A 161 -15.19 11.21 19.10
C ASN A 161 -15.31 12.57 18.45
N LEU A 162 -15.43 13.62 19.27
CA LEU A 162 -15.57 15.01 18.88
C LEU A 162 -14.39 15.82 19.38
N TYR A 163 -13.98 16.80 18.57
CA TYR A 163 -12.78 17.59 18.76
C TYR A 163 -13.16 19.06 18.82
N SER A 164 -12.96 19.68 19.98
CA SER A 164 -13.12 21.12 20.18
C SER A 164 -12.09 21.92 19.35
N VAL A 165 -12.26 23.24 19.30
CA VAL A 165 -11.27 24.15 18.69
C VAL A 165 -9.87 23.96 19.28
N GLN A 166 -9.77 23.75 20.60
CA GLN A 166 -8.50 23.51 21.27
C GLN A 166 -7.84 22.20 20.81
N ALA A 167 -8.62 21.12 20.72
CA ALA A 167 -8.12 19.84 20.24
C ALA A 167 -7.70 19.89 18.77
N GLN A 168 -8.44 20.64 17.94
CA GLN A 168 -8.07 20.87 16.55
C GLN A 168 -6.74 21.61 16.42
N SER A 169 -6.55 22.69 17.20
CA SER A 169 -5.28 23.42 17.23
C SER A 169 -4.12 22.51 17.63
N PHE A 170 -4.30 21.72 18.69
CA PHE A 170 -3.30 20.76 19.14
C PHE A 170 -2.90 19.76 18.03
N ILE A 171 -3.87 19.26 17.27
CA ILE A 171 -3.61 18.35 16.15
C ILE A 171 -2.84 19.06 15.03
N PHE A 172 -3.19 20.30 14.69
CA PHE A 172 -2.47 21.08 13.68
C PHE A 172 -1.04 21.37 14.12
N ASP A 173 -0.82 21.82 15.36
CA ASP A 173 0.51 22.11 15.91
C ASP A 173 1.43 20.88 15.88
N ASN A 174 0.86 19.68 15.95
CA ASN A 174 1.58 18.40 15.91
C ASN A 174 1.52 17.67 14.56
N LEU A 175 1.05 18.34 13.50
CA LEU A 175 0.79 17.69 12.21
C LEU A 175 2.02 16.99 11.61
N ARG A 176 3.21 17.59 11.76
CA ARG A 176 4.48 16.98 11.29
C ARG A 176 4.78 15.69 12.05
N ALA A 177 4.60 15.68 13.37
CA ALA A 177 4.79 14.48 14.19
C ALA A 177 3.80 13.36 13.83
N ILE A 178 2.55 13.70 13.49
CA ILE A 178 1.55 12.72 13.02
C ILE A 178 1.99 12.08 11.70
N ILE A 179 2.50 12.90 10.77
CA ILE A 179 2.99 12.42 9.47
C ILE A 179 4.19 11.50 9.66
N ASP A 180 5.16 11.90 10.48
CA ASP A 180 6.37 11.11 10.75
C ASP A 180 6.03 9.76 11.41
N HIS A 181 5.16 9.76 12.42
CA HIS A 181 4.68 8.54 13.08
C HIS A 181 4.03 7.54 12.11
N HIS A 182 3.31 8.02 11.10
CA HIS A 182 2.73 7.14 10.08
C HIS A 182 3.81 6.46 9.23
N TYR A 183 4.82 7.22 8.81
CA TYR A 183 5.87 6.72 7.93
C TYR A 183 6.94 5.90 8.65
N ASP A 184 7.15 6.09 9.94
CA ASP A 184 8.07 5.28 10.75
C ASP A 184 7.49 3.88 11.05
N ARG A 185 6.16 3.72 10.98
CA ARG A 185 5.45 2.44 11.15
C ARG A 185 5.22 1.66 9.84
N SER A 186 5.45 2.27 8.69
CA SER A 186 5.13 1.72 7.35
C SER A 186 6.35 1.15 6.64
#